data_AF-A0A7W5GD67-F1
#
_entry.id   AF-A0A7W5GD67-F1
#
_cell.length_a   1.000
_cell.length_b   1.000
_cell.length_c   1.000
_cell.angle_alpha   90.00
_cell.angle_beta   90.00
_cell.angle_gamma   90.00
#
_symmetry.space_group_name_H-M   'P 1'
#
loop_
_entity.id
_entity.type
_entity.pdbx_description
1 polymer ?
#
loop_
_entity_poly.entity_id
_entity_poly.type
_entity_poly.pdbx_seq_one_letter_code
_entity_poly.pdbx_strand_id
1 'polypeptide(L)'
;MKNIKEEKPCFGLNVKFKEGIDINKQEGKIISLHLKSRNTSVPFIVVASGSEAKQQGSDGIFAICSEKCGTKMKSTLDKEIDLFSGYSTILSELM
;
A
#
# COMPACT_ATOMS: atom_id res chain seq x y z
N MET A 1 -7.68 10.09 4.02
CA MET A 1 -6.91 10.43 2.79
C MET A 1 -7.66 11.55 2.05
N LYS A 2 -7.00 12.32 1.19
CA LYS A 2 -7.70 13.25 0.28
C LYS A 2 -8.24 12.44 -0.90
N ASN A 3 -9.37 12.85 -1.47
CA ASN A 3 -9.88 12.26 -2.70
C ASN A 3 -8.85 12.45 -3.83
N ILE A 4 -8.57 11.37 -4.55
CA ILE A 4 -7.79 11.42 -5.79
C ILE A 4 -8.78 11.83 -6.88
N LYS A 5 -8.54 12.97 -7.53
CA LYS A 5 -9.41 13.44 -8.61
C LYS A 5 -9.15 12.63 -9.88
N GLU A 6 -10.17 12.44 -10.71
CA GLU A 6 -10.11 11.63 -11.94
C GLU A 6 -9.01 12.09 -12.90
N GLU A 7 -8.78 13.41 -12.99
CA GLU A 7 -7.77 14.00 -13.87
C GLU A 7 -6.34 13.99 -13.29
N LYS A 8 -6.14 13.42 -12.10
CA LYS A 8 -4.84 13.39 -11.44
C LYS A 8 -4.25 11.98 -11.47
N PRO A 9 -2.92 11.87 -11.67
CA PRO A 9 -2.27 10.57 -11.62
C PRO A 9 -2.46 9.93 -10.25
N CYS A 10 -2.69 8.62 -10.29
CA CYS A 10 -2.73 7.76 -9.12
C CYS A 10 -1.48 6.89 -9.15
N PHE A 11 -0.75 6.85 -8.04
CA PHE A 11 0.48 6.08 -7.92
C PHE A 11 0.30 4.95 -6.90
N GLY A 12 1.02 3.85 -7.12
CA GLY A 12 1.07 2.72 -6.19
C GLY A 12 2.26 2.82 -5.24
N LEU A 13 1.99 2.70 -3.94
CA LEU A 13 3.02 2.40 -2.94
C LEU A 13 2.88 0.93 -2.54
N ASN A 14 3.82 0.11 -2.98
CA ASN A 14 3.87 -1.31 -2.67
C ASN A 14 4.37 -1.52 -1.25
N VAL A 15 3.82 -2.50 -0.56
CA VAL A 15 4.20 -2.84 0.82
C VAL A 15 4.33 -4.35 1.00
N LYS A 16 5.22 -4.74 1.91
CA LYS A 16 5.29 -6.11 2.44
C LYS A 16 4.73 -6.15 3.84
N PHE A 17 3.92 -7.17 4.12
CA PHE A 17 3.54 -7.45 5.50
C PHE A 17 4.72 -8.03 6.27
N LYS A 18 4.63 -7.92 7.60
CA LYS A 18 5.50 -8.68 8.50
C LYS A 18 5.16 -10.17 8.42
N GLU A 19 6.14 -11.01 8.71
CA GLU A 19 5.93 -12.46 8.79
C GLU A 19 4.84 -12.79 9.82
N GLY A 20 4.00 -13.77 9.50
CA GLY A 20 2.89 -14.23 10.37
C GLY A 20 1.57 -13.48 10.19
N ILE A 21 1.50 -12.44 9.35
CA ILE A 21 0.24 -11.79 9.00
C ILE A 21 -0.46 -12.61 7.89
N ASP A 22 -1.56 -13.28 8.25
CA ASP A 22 -2.42 -13.98 7.27
C ASP A 22 -3.51 -13.06 6.72
N ILE A 23 -3.45 -12.80 5.42
CA ILE A 23 -4.39 -11.98 4.65
C ILE A 23 -4.99 -12.74 3.46
N ASN A 24 -4.80 -14.07 3.39
CA ASN A 24 -5.12 -14.87 2.21
C ASN A 24 -6.60 -14.78 1.80
N LYS A 25 -7.52 -14.67 2.77
CA LYS A 25 -8.96 -14.51 2.52
C LYS A 25 -9.35 -13.19 1.84
N GLN A 26 -8.44 -12.22 1.85
CA GLN A 26 -8.65 -10.88 1.33
C GLN A 26 -7.92 -10.62 0.01
N GLU A 27 -7.16 -11.59 -0.51
CA GLU A 27 -6.46 -11.48 -1.78
C GLU A 27 -7.36 -10.97 -2.91
N GLY A 28 -6.83 -10.03 -3.70
CA GLY A 28 -7.54 -9.42 -4.82
C GLY A 28 -8.65 -8.44 -4.41
N LYS A 29 -8.80 -8.14 -3.12
CA LYS A 29 -9.81 -7.20 -2.61
C LYS A 29 -9.20 -5.90 -2.16
N ILE A 30 -10.02 -4.86 -2.18
CA ILE A 30 -9.75 -3.60 -1.47
C ILE A 30 -10.37 -3.73 -0.08
N ILE A 31 -9.54 -3.61 0.96
CA ILE A 31 -9.97 -3.61 2.35
C ILE A 31 -9.76 -2.24 2.98
N SER A 32 -10.47 -1.98 4.08
CA SER A 32 -10.22 -0.83 4.94
C SER A 32 -9.21 -1.22 6.01
N LEU A 33 -7.97 -0.75 5.89
CA LEU A 33 -6.89 -1.07 6.82
C LEU A 33 -6.72 0.06 7.83
N HIS A 34 -6.76 -0.29 9.12
CA HIS A 34 -6.57 0.67 10.21
C HIS A 34 -5.08 0.89 10.51
N LEU A 35 -4.63 2.16 10.49
CA LEU A 35 -3.28 2.56 10.85
C LEU A 35 -3.29 3.18 12.25
N LYS A 36 -2.62 2.54 13.21
CA LYS A 36 -2.63 2.93 14.63
C LYS A 36 -1.99 4.30 14.85
N SER A 37 -0.86 4.56 14.19
CA SER A 37 -0.07 5.79 14.29
C SER A 37 -0.84 7.06 13.90
N ARG A 38 -1.93 6.92 13.13
CA ARG A 38 -2.79 8.01 12.68
C ARG A 38 -4.24 7.88 13.13
N ASN A 39 -4.57 6.80 13.86
CA ASN A 39 -5.92 6.46 14.29
C ASN A 39 -6.96 6.63 13.17
N THR A 40 -6.69 6.05 12.00
CA THR A 40 -7.56 6.21 10.82
C THR A 40 -7.47 4.98 9.93
N SER A 41 -8.55 4.68 9.22
CA SER A 41 -8.56 3.61 8.23
C SER A 41 -8.41 4.15 6.82
N VAL A 42 -7.66 3.43 6.00
CA VAL A 42 -7.33 3.80 4.63
C VAL A 42 -7.62 2.63 3.68
N PRO A 43 -8.04 2.90 2.43
CA PRO A 43 -8.17 1.85 1.43
C PRO A 43 -6.82 1.19 1.16
N PHE A 44 -6.82 -0.14 1.18
CA PHE A 44 -5.65 -0.96 0.97
C PHE A 44 -5.98 -2.07 -0.01
N ILE A 45 -5.22 -2.18 -1.09
CA ILE A 45 -5.38 -3.25 -2.08
C ILE A 45 -4.55 -4.41 -1.60
N VAL A 46 -5.19 -5.55 -1.35
CA VAL A 46 -4.49 -6.80 -1.02
C VAL A 46 -4.11 -7.47 -2.34
N VAL A 47 -2.81 -7.66 -2.55
CA VAL A 47 -2.31 -8.23 -3.80
C VAL A 47 -2.71 -9.71 -3.87
N ALA A 48 -3.29 -10.10 -5.01
CA ALA A 48 -3.72 -11.48 -5.24
C ALA A 48 -2.54 -12.43 -5.47
N SER A 49 -2.64 -13.67 -4.99
CA SER A 49 -1.70 -14.72 -5.35
C SER A 49 -1.62 -14.92 -6.86
N GLY A 50 -0.41 -15.19 -7.36
CA GLY A 50 -0.13 -15.36 -8.79
C GLY A 50 -0.05 -14.06 -9.61
N SER A 51 -0.43 -12.90 -9.07
CA SER A 51 -0.28 -11.62 -9.76
C SER A 51 1.19 -11.20 -9.90
N GLU A 52 1.47 -10.37 -10.90
CA GLU A 52 2.82 -9.81 -11.13
C GLU A 52 3.33 -9.04 -9.91
N ALA A 53 2.47 -8.24 -9.26
CA ALA A 53 2.84 -7.53 -8.04
C ALA A 53 3.28 -8.49 -6.93
N LYS A 54 2.65 -9.66 -6.80
CA LYS A 54 3.05 -10.70 -5.83
C LYS A 54 4.40 -11.29 -6.19
N GLN A 55 4.64 -11.57 -7.47
CA GLN A 55 5.92 -12.09 -7.99
C GLN A 55 7.07 -11.10 -7.76
N GLN A 56 6.79 -9.80 -7.84
CA GLN A 56 7.72 -8.73 -7.49
C GLN A 56 7.86 -8.52 -5.96
N GLY A 57 7.18 -9.35 -5.15
CA GLY A 57 7.28 -9.35 -3.69
C GLY A 57 6.42 -8.32 -2.99
N SER A 58 5.34 -7.82 -3.60
CA SER A 58 4.37 -6.95 -2.91
C SER A 58 3.24 -7.78 -2.32
N ASP A 59 2.85 -7.49 -1.07
CA ASP A 59 1.67 -8.08 -0.44
C ASP A 59 0.44 -7.15 -0.49
N GLY A 60 0.67 -5.87 -0.75
CA GLY A 60 -0.41 -4.93 -0.93
C GLY A 60 0.04 -3.58 -1.44
N ILE A 61 -0.93 -2.74 -1.77
CA ILE A 61 -0.71 -1.47 -2.45
C ILE A 61 -1.59 -0.38 -1.82
N PHE A 62 -0.98 0.75 -1.50
CA PHE A 62 -1.69 1.99 -1.22
C PHE A 62 -1.76 2.85 -2.49
N ALA A 63 -2.97 3.27 -2.85
CA ALA A 63 -3.19 4.29 -3.88
C ALA A 63 -2.91 5.69 -3.30
N ILE A 64 -2.04 6.46 -3.92
CA ILE A 64 -1.64 7.82 -3.49
C ILE A 64 -1.74 8.82 -4.65
N CYS A 65 -2.03 10.08 -4.35
CA CYS A 65 -2.23 11.12 -5.39
C CYS A 65 -0.98 11.95 -5.74
N SER A 66 0.15 11.74 -5.05
CA SER A 66 1.38 12.49 -5.28
C SER A 66 2.55 11.88 -4.52
N GLU A 67 3.77 12.19 -4.93
CA GLU A 67 5.00 11.84 -4.21
C GLU A 67 4.98 12.32 -2.75
N LYS A 68 4.49 13.55 -2.50
CA LYS A 68 4.33 14.09 -1.14
C LYS A 68 3.42 13.22 -0.27
N CYS A 69 2.35 12.67 -0.83
CA CYS A 69 1.49 11.72 -0.12
C CYS A 69 2.22 10.38 0.08
N GLY A 70 3.02 9.95 -0.87
CA GLY A 70 3.89 8.77 -0.77
C GLY A 70 4.88 8.88 0.39
N THR A 71 5.65 9.97 0.48
CA THR A 71 6.61 10.20 1.58
C THR A 71 5.91 10.21 2.94
N LYS A 72 4.74 10.86 3.03
CA LYS A 72 3.94 10.86 4.26
C LYS A 72 3.43 9.47 4.63
N MET A 73 3.02 8.68 3.64
CA MET A 73 2.58 7.31 3.86
C MET A 73 3.75 6.45 4.32
N LYS A 74 4.92 6.50 3.66
CA LYS A 74 6.14 5.80 4.09
C LYS A 74 6.49 6.06 5.55
N SER A 75 6.53 7.34 5.95
CA SER A 75 6.78 7.72 7.36
C SER A 75 5.67 7.25 8.33
N THR A 76 4.45 7.03 7.83
CA THR A 76 3.38 6.40 8.62
C THR A 76 3.65 4.92 8.79
N LEU A 77 3.99 4.21 7.69
CA LEU A 77 4.28 2.79 7.70
C LEU A 77 5.52 2.45 8.54
N ASP A 78 6.52 3.33 8.59
CA ASP A 78 7.68 3.21 9.50
C ASP A 78 7.29 3.17 10.98
N LYS A 79 6.07 3.62 11.33
CA LYS A 79 5.52 3.56 12.68
C LYS A 79 4.57 2.37 12.89
N GLU A 80 4.26 1.63 11.83
CA GLU A 80 3.40 0.43 11.84
C GLU A 80 4.26 -0.85 11.71
N ILE A 81 5.41 -0.91 12.38
CA ILE A 81 6.41 -1.99 12.30
C ILE A 81 5.91 -3.37 12.75
N ASP A 82 4.76 -3.40 13.44
CA ASP A 82 4.10 -4.65 13.82
C ASP A 82 3.33 -5.26 12.65
N LEU A 83 2.98 -4.44 11.65
CA LEU A 83 2.17 -4.83 10.52
C LEU A 83 3.00 -4.95 9.24
N PHE A 84 3.93 -4.04 8.99
CA PHE A 84 4.70 -3.99 7.74
C PHE A 84 6.19 -4.23 7.97
N SER A 85 6.84 -4.86 6.98
CA SER A 85 8.28 -5.14 6.97
C SER A 85 9.06 -4.31 5.95
N GLY A 86 8.36 -3.67 5.00
CA GLY A 86 9.00 -2.81 4.01
C GLY A 86 8.03 -2.24 2.98
N TYR A 87 8.53 -1.33 2.15
CA TYR A 87 7.77 -0.73 1.06
C TYR A 87 8.68 -0.34 -0.12
N SER A 88 8.11 -0.30 -1.31
CA SER A 88 8.78 0.19 -2.53
C SER A 88 7.82 1.06 -3.35
N THR A 89 8.39 1.96 -4.14
CA THR A 89 7.60 2.77 -5.07
C THR A 89 7.80 2.21 -6.47
N ILE A 90 6.72 1.88 -7.17
CA ILE A 90 6.77 1.74 -8.62
C ILE A 90 6.63 3.16 -9.17
N LEU A 91 7.77 3.83 -9.36
CA LEU A 91 7.82 4.93 -10.32
C LEU A 91 7.82 4.24 -11.67
N SER A 92 6.77 4.46 -12.46
CA SER A 92 6.64 3.96 -13.81
C SER A 92 7.97 4.11 -14.56
N GLU A 93 8.46 3.02 -15.15
CA GLU A 93 9.44 3.01 -16.25
C GLU A 93 8.83 3.67 -17.52
N LEU A 94 8.36 4.90 -17.36
CA LEU A 94 7.92 5.81 -18.42
C LEU A 94 8.49 7.19 -18.07
N MET A 95 9.81 7.27 -18.13
CA MET A 95 10.54 8.47 -18.57
C MET A 95 11.21 8.12 -19.89
#